data_AF-A0A7X2LBI4-F1
#
_entry.id   AF-A0A7X2LBI4-F1
#
_cell.length_a   1.000
_cell.length_b   1.000
_cell.length_c   1.000
_cell.angle_alpha   90.00
_cell.angle_beta   90.00
_cell.angle_gamma   90.00
#
_symmetry.space_group_name_H-M   'P 1'
#
loop_
_entity.id
_entity.type
_entity.pdbx_description
1 polymer ?
#
loop_
_entity_poly.entity_id
_entity_poly.type
_entity_poly.pdbx_seq_one_letter_code
_entity_poly.pdbx_strand_id
1 'polypeptide(L)'
;MDTTVLDGIAAEEVAESADAAAQATAAQQAQEAQQQQENAEGWRQAVRAAGDIVTSALPEAKPVWTRERMDNLGDALARCDEVYGWGGAGNLLSHPLIGLAVAAFPLAFGTVKVVQAIKEREASKGAPAVMAKPVPPREQPDVNLAQPVAA
;
A
#
# COMPACT_ATOMS: atom_id res chain seq x y z
N MET A 1 -44.93 -38.90 -38.60
CA MET A 1 -43.81 -38.30 -37.83
C MET A 1 -44.39 -37.90 -36.50
N ASP A 2 -44.00 -38.60 -35.43
CA ASP A 2 -44.52 -38.39 -34.08
C ASP A 2 -43.94 -37.11 -33.48
N THR A 3 -44.81 -36.16 -33.18
CA THR A 3 -44.46 -34.88 -32.54
C THR A 3 -43.79 -35.07 -31.18
N THR A 4 -44.12 -36.16 -30.48
CA THR A 4 -43.53 -36.54 -29.19
C THR A 4 -42.03 -36.83 -29.28
N VAL A 5 -41.53 -37.34 -30.41
CA VAL A 5 -40.10 -37.59 -30.62
C VAL A 5 -39.34 -36.27 -30.86
N LEU A 6 -39.97 -35.33 -31.57
CA LEU A 6 -39.40 -34.00 -31.82
C LEU A 6 -39.33 -33.15 -30.53
N ASP A 7 -40.35 -33.23 -29.67
CA ASP A 7 -40.34 -32.55 -28.36
C ASP A 7 -39.25 -33.10 -27.42
N GLY A 8 -38.97 -34.41 -27.48
CA GLY A 8 -37.87 -35.03 -26.72
C GLY A 8 -36.50 -34.53 -27.15
N ILE A 9 -36.25 -34.48 -28.46
CA ILE A 9 -34.99 -33.97 -29.02
C ILE A 9 -34.81 -32.48 -28.69
N ALA A 10 -35.88 -31.68 -28.78
CA ALA A 10 -35.83 -30.25 -28.43
C ALA A 10 -35.48 -30.03 -26.94
N ALA A 11 -35.95 -30.90 -26.04
CA ALA A 11 -35.63 -30.82 -24.62
C ALA A 11 -34.16 -31.21 -24.32
N GLU A 12 -33.62 -32.22 -25.01
CA GLU A 12 -32.21 -32.62 -24.89
C GLU A 12 -31.26 -31.51 -25.41
N GLU A 13 -31.55 -30.91 -26.56
CA GLU A 13 -30.74 -29.83 -27.13
C GLU A 13 -30.71 -28.56 -26.25
N VAL A 14 -31.83 -28.23 -25.58
CA VAL A 14 -31.89 -27.12 -24.62
C VAL A 14 -31.08 -27.43 -23.37
N ALA A 15 -31.11 -28.68 -22.88
CA ALA A 15 -30.30 -29.11 -21.75
C ALA A 15 -28.81 -29.08 -22.08
N GLU A 16 -28.42 -29.61 -23.25
CA GLU A 16 -27.02 -29.63 -23.71
C GLU A 16 -26.49 -28.21 -23.98
N SER A 17 -27.32 -27.33 -24.55
CA SER A 17 -26.99 -25.90 -24.71
C SER A 17 -26.84 -25.18 -23.37
N ALA A 18 -27.65 -25.52 -22.36
CA ALA A 18 -27.55 -24.95 -21.02
C ALA A 18 -26.28 -25.41 -20.29
N ASP A 19 -25.92 -26.69 -20.41
CA ASP A 19 -24.65 -27.23 -19.88
C ASP A 19 -23.43 -26.60 -20.58
N ALA A 20 -23.48 -26.44 -21.90
CA ALA A 20 -22.43 -25.77 -22.66
C ALA A 20 -22.28 -24.28 -22.26
N ALA A 21 -23.40 -23.58 -22.02
CA ALA A 21 -23.38 -22.19 -21.55
C ALA A 21 -22.81 -22.07 -20.12
N ALA A 22 -23.15 -23.01 -19.23
CA ALA A 22 -22.60 -23.06 -17.88
C ALA A 22 -21.08 -23.32 -17.88
N GLN A 23 -20.61 -24.26 -18.72
CA GLN A 23 -19.18 -24.55 -18.89
C GLN A 23 -18.44 -23.35 -19.50
N ALA A 24 -19.01 -22.69 -20.50
CA ALA A 24 -18.43 -21.49 -21.10
C ALA A 24 -18.30 -20.35 -20.07
N THR A 25 -19.34 -20.12 -19.26
CA THR A 25 -19.31 -19.10 -18.20
C THR A 25 -18.26 -19.43 -17.13
N ALA A 26 -18.17 -20.68 -16.70
CA ALA A 26 -17.17 -21.10 -15.72
C ALA A 26 -15.74 -20.98 -16.27
N ALA A 27 -15.52 -21.33 -17.54
CA ALA A 27 -14.23 -21.18 -18.21
C ALA A 27 -13.82 -19.70 -18.32
N GLN A 28 -14.77 -18.82 -18.65
CA GLN A 28 -14.54 -17.38 -18.78
C GLN A 28 -14.16 -16.75 -17.43
N GLN A 29 -14.88 -17.11 -16.36
CA GLN A 29 -14.56 -16.66 -15.00
C GLN A 29 -13.20 -17.16 -14.52
N ALA A 30 -12.83 -18.41 -14.84
CA ALA A 30 -11.51 -18.96 -14.49
C ALA A 30 -10.39 -18.22 -15.24
N GLN A 31 -10.61 -17.85 -16.49
CA GLN A 31 -9.65 -17.13 -17.32
C GLN A 31 -9.44 -15.68 -16.85
N GLU A 32 -10.53 -15.00 -16.48
CA GLU A 32 -10.49 -13.67 -15.86
C GLU A 32 -9.75 -13.68 -14.52
N ALA A 33 -10.01 -14.68 -13.67
CA ALA A 33 -9.33 -14.82 -12.39
C ALA A 33 -7.81 -15.07 -12.55
N GLN A 34 -7.41 -15.86 -13.55
CA GLN A 34 -5.98 -16.06 -13.87
C GLN A 34 -5.33 -14.75 -14.32
N GLN A 35 -5.95 -14.00 -15.22
CA GLN A 35 -5.42 -12.72 -15.68
C GLN A 35 -5.32 -11.68 -14.57
N GLN A 36 -6.28 -11.64 -13.64
CA GLN A 36 -6.21 -10.78 -12.46
C GLN A 36 -5.02 -11.12 -11.56
N GLN A 37 -4.75 -12.41 -11.35
CA GLN A 37 -3.60 -12.85 -10.56
C GLN A 37 -2.27 -12.47 -11.22
N GLU A 38 -2.13 -12.69 -12.52
CA GLU A 38 -0.94 -12.32 -13.28
C GLU A 38 -0.71 -10.79 -13.25
N ASN A 39 -1.78 -10.01 -13.39
CA ASN A 39 -1.72 -8.55 -13.31
C ASN A 39 -1.28 -8.08 -11.91
N ALA A 40 -1.84 -8.66 -10.85
CA ALA A 40 -1.46 -8.33 -9.48
C ALA A 40 0.01 -8.64 -9.19
N GLU A 41 0.51 -9.77 -9.68
CA GLU A 41 1.91 -10.13 -9.53
C GLU A 41 2.85 -9.17 -10.27
N GLY A 42 2.50 -8.76 -11.50
CA GLY A 42 3.23 -7.76 -12.26
C GLY A 42 3.33 -6.41 -11.53
N TRP A 43 2.23 -5.94 -10.96
CA TRP A 43 2.19 -4.69 -10.19
C TRP A 43 3.02 -4.78 -8.90
N ARG A 44 2.96 -5.89 -8.16
CA ARG A 44 3.83 -6.10 -6.98
C ARG A 44 5.31 -6.05 -7.37
N GLN A 45 5.69 -6.68 -8.48
CA GLN A 45 7.06 -6.69 -8.95
C GLN A 45 7.54 -5.29 -9.34
N ALA A 46 6.71 -4.53 -10.04
CA ALA A 46 7.00 -3.14 -10.40
C ALA A 46 7.19 -2.25 -9.15
N VAL A 47 6.33 -2.38 -8.14
CA VAL A 47 6.45 -1.62 -6.90
C VAL A 47 7.70 -1.99 -6.13
N ARG A 48 8.07 -3.28 -6.05
CA ARG A 48 9.32 -3.70 -5.40
C ARG A 48 10.53 -3.10 -6.12
N ALA A 49 10.59 -3.18 -7.45
CA ALA A 49 11.68 -2.61 -8.23
C ALA A 49 11.78 -1.08 -8.04
N ALA A 50 10.64 -0.38 -8.01
CA ALA A 50 10.61 1.05 -7.72
C ALA A 50 11.08 1.35 -6.28
N GLY A 51 10.68 0.53 -5.31
CA GLY A 51 11.11 0.63 -3.92
C GLY A 51 12.62 0.43 -3.74
N ASP A 52 13.20 -0.52 -4.47
CA ASP A 52 14.65 -0.75 -4.49
C ASP A 52 15.40 0.47 -5.03
N ILE A 53 14.90 1.08 -6.12
CA ILE A 53 15.47 2.31 -6.67
C ILE A 53 15.38 3.45 -5.65
N VAL A 54 14.19 3.68 -5.07
CA VAL A 54 13.98 4.75 -4.07
C VAL A 54 14.87 4.55 -2.84
N THR A 55 14.96 3.33 -2.31
CA THR A 55 15.76 3.03 -1.11
C THR A 55 17.26 2.97 -1.39
N SER A 56 17.68 2.79 -2.64
CA SER A 56 19.07 2.97 -3.06
C SER A 56 19.48 4.44 -3.08
N ALA A 57 18.58 5.33 -3.52
CA ALA A 57 18.80 6.77 -3.54
C ALA A 57 18.61 7.42 -2.16
N LEU A 58 17.71 6.87 -1.34
CA LEU A 58 17.39 7.34 0.00
C LEU A 58 17.31 6.17 1.00
N PRO A 59 18.44 5.75 1.58
CA PRO A 59 18.50 4.61 2.49
C PRO A 59 17.61 4.73 3.73
N GLU A 60 17.34 5.96 4.19
CA GLU A 60 16.46 6.26 5.32
C GLU A 60 15.00 5.83 5.09
N ALA A 61 14.59 5.62 3.84
CA ALA A 61 13.25 5.15 3.51
C ALA A 61 13.06 3.63 3.72
N LYS A 62 14.14 2.86 3.87
CA LYS A 62 14.10 1.39 4.05
C LYS A 62 13.21 0.89 5.18
N PRO A 63 13.18 1.51 6.38
CA PRO A 63 12.32 1.06 7.47
C PRO A 63 10.83 1.28 7.17
N VAL A 64 10.51 2.19 6.26
CA VAL A 64 9.13 2.54 5.92
C VAL A 64 8.61 1.71 4.75
N TRP A 65 9.43 1.47 3.74
CA TRP A 65 9.09 0.64 2.59
C TRP A 65 9.45 -0.81 2.85
N THR A 66 8.69 -1.45 3.73
CA THR A 66 8.76 -2.89 3.95
C THR A 66 8.21 -3.65 2.75
N ARG A 67 8.63 -4.91 2.59
CA ARG A 67 8.13 -5.79 1.52
C ARG A 67 6.61 -5.93 1.55
N GLU A 68 6.03 -6.09 2.74
CA GLU A 68 4.59 -6.16 2.94
C GLU A 68 3.86 -4.89 2.45
N ARG A 69 4.39 -3.71 2.74
CA ARG A 69 3.80 -2.44 2.26
C ARG A 69 3.88 -2.28 0.76
N MET A 70 4.98 -2.72 0.15
CA MET A 70 5.15 -2.71 -1.30
C MET A 70 4.20 -3.70 -1.99
N ASP A 71 3.99 -4.87 -1.39
CA ASP A 71 3.06 -5.87 -1.91
C ASP A 71 1.61 -5.38 -1.83
N ASN A 72 1.21 -4.80 -0.70
CA ASN A 72 -0.11 -4.18 -0.53
C ASN A 72 -0.34 -3.03 -1.50
N LEU A 73 0.69 -2.25 -1.81
CA LEU A 73 0.62 -1.18 -2.80
C LEU A 73 0.49 -1.73 -4.23
N GLY A 74 1.18 -2.83 -4.55
CA GLY A 74 0.99 -3.56 -5.81
C GLY A 74 -0.45 -4.07 -5.97
N ASP A 75 -1.03 -4.64 -4.92
CA ASP A 75 -2.43 -5.12 -4.91
C ASP A 75 -3.45 -3.98 -5.03
N ALA A 76 -3.15 -2.81 -4.48
CA ALA A 76 -3.97 -1.63 -4.67
C ALA A 76 -3.91 -1.13 -6.12
N LEU A 77 -2.72 -1.12 -6.73
CA LEU A 77 -2.54 -0.72 -8.13
C LEU A 77 -3.24 -1.67 -9.10
N ALA A 78 -3.18 -2.98 -8.85
CA ALA A 78 -3.90 -3.98 -9.65
C ALA A 78 -5.42 -3.76 -9.63
N ARG A 79 -6.00 -3.48 -8.46
CA ARG A 79 -7.42 -3.13 -8.34
C ARG A 79 -7.78 -1.81 -9.01
N CYS A 80 -6.88 -0.83 -9.00
CA CYS A 80 -7.10 0.43 -9.72
C CYS A 80 -7.06 0.21 -11.25
N ASP A 81 -6.14 -0.61 -11.73
CA ASP A 81 -6.03 -0.98 -13.14
C ASP A 81 -7.30 -1.70 -13.65
N GLU A 82 -7.89 -2.58 -12.84
CA GLU A 82 -9.19 -3.21 -13.12
C GLU A 82 -10.34 -2.21 -13.29
N VAL A 83 -10.39 -1.16 -12.45
CA VAL A 83 -11.48 -0.18 -12.46
C VAL A 83 -11.32 0.86 -13.56
N TYR A 84 -10.09 1.35 -13.77
CA TYR A 84 -9.83 2.45 -14.70
C TYR A 84 -9.44 1.98 -16.10
N GLY A 85 -9.31 0.67 -16.31
CA GLY A 85 -9.14 0.08 -17.62
C GLY A 85 -7.90 0.58 -18.32
N TRP A 86 -6.75 0.67 -17.64
CA TRP A 86 -5.48 1.03 -18.29
C TRP A 86 -4.98 -0.04 -19.28
N GLY A 87 -5.83 -1.04 -19.57
CA GLY A 87 -5.61 -2.13 -20.51
C GLY A 87 -5.14 -3.42 -19.83
N GLY A 88 -5.25 -3.49 -18.50
CA GLY A 88 -4.53 -4.48 -17.71
C GLY A 88 -3.03 -4.20 -17.72
N ALA A 89 -2.31 -4.83 -16.81
CA ALA A 89 -0.86 -4.82 -16.79
C ALA A 89 -0.26 -5.12 -18.19
N GLY A 90 -0.97 -5.84 -19.06
CA GLY A 90 -0.58 -6.10 -20.44
C GLY A 90 -0.31 -4.87 -21.32
N ASN A 91 -1.08 -3.77 -21.26
CA ASN A 91 -0.87 -2.63 -22.16
C ASN A 91 -0.02 -1.51 -21.53
N LEU A 92 -0.12 -1.29 -20.22
CA LEU A 92 0.66 -0.27 -19.52
C LEU A 92 2.02 -0.79 -19.01
N LEU A 93 2.15 -2.08 -18.65
CA LEU A 93 3.44 -2.73 -18.40
C LEU A 93 4.12 -3.23 -19.68
N SER A 94 3.46 -3.14 -20.85
CA SER A 94 4.11 -3.41 -22.15
C SER A 94 5.42 -2.62 -22.30
N HIS A 95 5.45 -1.41 -21.72
CA HIS A 95 6.66 -0.67 -21.46
C HIS A 95 7.01 -0.70 -19.96
N PRO A 96 8.04 -1.48 -19.55
CA PRO A 96 8.37 -1.68 -18.15
C PRO A 96 8.70 -0.38 -17.40
N LEU A 97 9.17 0.65 -18.11
CA LEU A 97 9.46 1.97 -17.54
C LEU A 97 8.20 2.78 -17.19
N ILE A 98 7.09 2.59 -17.90
CA ILE A 98 5.83 3.29 -17.64
C ILE A 98 5.17 2.69 -16.40
N GLY A 99 5.10 1.36 -16.32
CA GLY A 99 4.67 0.65 -15.12
C GLY A 99 5.47 1.04 -13.88
N LEU A 100 6.79 1.11 -14.02
CA LEU A 100 7.68 1.58 -12.96
C LEU A 100 7.38 3.03 -12.56
N ALA A 101 7.18 3.94 -13.51
CA ALA A 101 6.89 5.35 -13.21
C ALA A 101 5.56 5.53 -12.45
N VAL A 102 4.53 4.78 -12.83
CA VAL A 102 3.23 4.79 -12.15
C VAL A 102 3.34 4.19 -10.75
N ALA A 103 4.05 3.07 -10.61
CA ALA A 103 4.32 2.45 -9.31
C ALA A 103 5.22 3.31 -8.39
N ALA A 104 6.13 4.09 -8.97
CA ALA A 104 7.04 4.97 -8.25
C ALA A 104 6.35 6.23 -7.71
N PHE A 105 5.21 6.64 -8.29
CA PHE A 105 4.55 7.89 -7.89
C PHE A 105 4.03 7.86 -6.43
N PRO A 106 3.27 6.84 -5.97
CA PRO A 106 2.86 6.73 -4.57
C PRO A 106 4.06 6.56 -3.62
N LEU A 107 5.10 5.84 -4.08
CA LEU A 107 6.34 5.67 -3.32
C LEU A 107 7.02 7.02 -3.10
N ALA A 108 7.24 7.81 -4.15
CA ALA A 108 7.88 9.12 -4.07
C ALA A 108 7.09 10.07 -3.14
N PHE A 109 5.76 10.11 -3.28
CA PHE A 109 4.91 10.94 -2.43
C PHE A 109 4.95 10.54 -0.96
N GLY A 110 4.83 9.24 -0.66
CA GLY A 110 4.95 8.71 0.70
C GLY A 110 6.33 8.98 1.30
N THR A 111 7.38 8.87 0.50
CA THR A 111 8.76 9.10 0.94
C THR A 111 9.01 10.57 1.32
N VAL A 112 8.48 11.53 0.56
CA VAL A 112 8.58 12.97 0.88
C VAL A 112 7.90 13.29 2.22
N LYS A 113 6.71 12.75 2.47
CA LYS A 113 5.98 12.91 3.75
C LYS A 113 6.75 12.32 4.93
N VAL A 114 7.39 11.17 4.74
CA VAL A 114 8.21 10.50 5.76
C VAL A 114 9.46 11.30 6.07
N VAL A 115 10.17 11.79 5.05
CA VAL A 115 11.36 12.65 5.24
C VAL A 115 11.00 13.95 5.96
N GLN A 116 9.86 14.56 5.63
CA GLN A 116 9.36 15.73 6.37
C GLN A 116 9.07 15.39 7.84
N ALA A 117 8.40 14.27 8.12
CA ALA A 117 8.12 13.84 9.48
C ALA A 117 9.38 13.45 10.29
N ILE A 118 10.40 12.88 9.64
CA ILE A 118 11.71 12.61 10.25
C ILE A 118 12.41 13.94 10.56
N LYS A 119 12.48 14.87 9.59
CA LYS A 119 13.04 16.21 9.79
C LYS A 119 12.34 16.99 10.89
N GLU A 120 11.02 16.94 10.97
CA GLU A 120 10.24 17.60 12.03
C GLU A 120 10.50 16.98 13.40
N ARG A 121 10.63 15.65 13.47
CA ARG A 121 11.01 14.95 14.72
C ARG A 121 12.45 15.25 15.14
N GLU A 122 13.37 15.39 14.20
CA GLU A 122 14.76 15.77 14.50
C GLU A 122 14.88 17.25 14.87
N ALA A 123 14.15 18.15 14.19
CA ALA A 123 14.07 19.56 14.56
C ALA A 123 13.43 19.75 15.95
N SER A 124 12.46 18.92 16.31
CA SER A 124 11.84 18.93 17.65
C SER A 124 12.75 18.33 18.74
N LYS A 125 13.65 17.40 18.38
CA LYS A 125 14.68 16.85 19.28
C LYS A 125 15.93 17.73 19.37
N GLY A 126 16.17 18.58 18.36
CA GLY A 126 17.29 19.50 18.25
C GLY A 126 16.98 20.94 18.68
N ALA A 127 15.75 21.25 19.14
CA ALA A 127 15.47 22.53 19.78
C ALA A 127 16.26 22.59 21.10
N PRO A 128 17.32 23.42 21.20
CA PRO A 128 18.10 23.48 22.41
C PRO A 128 17.21 24.04 23.53
N ALA A 129 17.37 23.49 24.72
CA ALA A 129 16.91 24.10 25.96
C ALA A 129 17.60 25.46 26.15
N VAL A 130 17.14 26.47 25.44
CA VAL A 130 17.52 27.87 25.61
C VAL A 130 16.20 28.62 25.72
N MET A 131 16.09 29.42 26.79
CA MET A 131 14.92 30.19 27.27
C MET A 131 14.20 29.59 28.50
N ALA A 132 14.92 29.01 29.46
CA ALA A 132 14.58 29.25 30.87
C ALA A 132 15.39 30.49 31.31
N LYS A 133 14.75 31.66 31.35
CA LYS A 133 15.32 32.85 32.00
C LYS A 133 15.78 32.46 33.41
N PRO A 134 16.96 32.93 33.89
CA PRO A 134 17.37 32.67 35.26
C PRO A 134 16.32 33.29 36.21
N VAL A 135 15.68 32.45 37.00
CA VAL A 135 14.85 32.88 38.13
C VAL A 135 15.81 33.48 39.16
N PRO A 136 15.62 34.74 39.61
CA PRO A 136 16.48 35.32 40.63
C PRO A 136 16.38 34.50 41.93
N PRO A 137 17.44 34.46 42.75
CA PRO A 137 17.45 33.71 44.00
C PRO A 137 16.29 34.18 44.87
N ARG A 138 15.39 33.26 45.26
CA ARG A 138 14.46 33.53 46.35
C ARG A 138 15.30 33.65 47.62
N GLU A 139 15.37 34.84 48.19
CA GLU A 139 15.73 35.01 49.60
C GLU A 139 14.82 34.08 50.41
N GLN A 140 15.42 33.06 51.01
CA GLN A 140 14.73 32.24 52.00
C GLN A 140 14.66 33.09 53.27
N PRO A 141 13.48 33.30 53.87
CA PRO A 141 13.42 33.92 55.19
C PRO A 141 14.10 32.99 56.19
N ASP A 142 15.06 33.54 56.95
CA ASP A 142 15.74 32.89 58.07
C ASP A 142 14.71 32.29 59.05
N VAL A 143 14.48 30.99 58.96
CA VAL A 143 13.79 30.25 60.02
C VAL A 143 14.84 29.96 61.10
N ASN A 144 14.96 30.92 62.02
CA ASN A 144 15.78 30.83 63.21
C ASN A 144 15.27 29.70 64.13
N LEU A 145 15.82 28.49 63.99
CA LEU A 145 15.71 27.40 64.95
C LEU A 145 16.70 27.64 66.11
N ALA A 146 16.45 28.68 66.91
CA ALA A 146 17.05 28.79 68.22
C ALA A 146 16.23 27.97 69.23
N GLN A 147 16.62 26.71 69.42
CA GLN A 147 16.41 26.05 70.72
C GLN A 147 17.75 26.02 71.46
N PRO A 148 17.83 26.58 72.68
CA PRO A 148 19.02 26.44 73.51
C PRO A 148 19.09 25.08 74.20
N VAL A 149 20.34 24.61 74.19
CA VAL A 149 20.97 23.43 74.77
C VAL A 149 20.66 23.23 76.25
N ALA A 150 20.57 21.96 76.63
CA ALA A 150 20.49 21.47 78.00
C ALA A 150 21.73 21.78 78.85
N ALA A 151 21.50 22.10 80.12
CA ALA A 151 22.40 21.85 81.24
C ALA A 151 21.56 21.42 82.45
#